data_AF-A0A0A6CVI6-F1
#
_entry.id   AF-A0A0A6CVI6-F1
#
_cell.length_a   1.000
_cell.length_b   1.000
_cell.length_c   1.000
_cell.angle_alpha   90.00
_cell.angle_beta   90.00
_cell.angle_gamma   90.00
#
_symmetry.space_group_name_H-M   'P 1'
#
loop_
_entity.id
_entity.type
_entity.pdbx_description
1 polymer ?
#
loop_
_entity_poly.entity_id
_entity_poly.type
_entity_poly.pdbx_seq_one_letter_code
_entity_poly.pdbx_strand_id
1 'polypeptide(L)'
;MRLIRFAGCTAIAAGLAGCAVPDLGPPPVLASADTYASRNSLASNGPASNAAWPAAQWWRGYGDAQLDTLITEALAGSPDIAIAAARVRTARGAVQQAGAANQPRLDAEGTVGLNKQSYNNGIPAEFIPKGWNDTGRLALDAGLDLDLFGRNRAALVAATSEAEAARLDGEQAALTLATDIAARYADLARLYAEQDVLQRANAVRSASERLVNERVAIGLDTQAELKQARSAVPASRVDLASNAEQIALAKNAIAALLGAGPDRAL
;
A
#
# COMPACT_ATOMS: atom_id res chain seq x y z
N MET A 1 4.34 29.46 -61.03
CA MET A 1 3.28 28.85 -60.17
C MET A 1 3.53 27.40 -59.73
N ARG A 2 4.18 26.52 -60.51
CA ARG A 2 4.46 25.12 -60.09
C ARG A 2 5.51 24.98 -58.97
N LEU A 3 6.56 25.80 -58.97
CA LEU A 3 7.65 25.74 -57.96
C LEU A 3 7.23 26.20 -56.55
N ILE A 4 6.31 27.17 -56.46
CA ILE A 4 5.78 27.69 -55.17
C ILE A 4 4.86 26.65 -54.50
N ARG A 5 4.14 25.83 -55.30
CA ARG A 5 3.32 24.72 -54.79
C ARG A 5 4.15 23.57 -54.21
N PHE A 6 5.31 23.26 -54.80
CA PHE A 6 6.19 22.22 -54.28
C PHE A 6 6.90 22.65 -52.98
N ALA A 7 7.38 23.88 -52.88
CA ALA A 7 8.03 24.39 -51.66
C ALA A 7 7.07 24.45 -50.45
N GLY A 8 5.78 24.76 -50.67
CA GLY A 8 4.77 24.72 -49.61
C GLY A 8 4.48 23.31 -49.08
N CYS A 9 4.43 22.30 -49.96
CA CYS A 9 4.20 20.91 -49.54
C CYS A 9 5.36 20.34 -48.71
N THR A 10 6.61 20.67 -49.05
CA THR A 10 7.78 20.16 -48.31
C THR A 10 7.89 20.76 -46.90
N ALA A 11 7.53 22.04 -46.72
CA ALA A 11 7.51 22.68 -45.41
C ALA A 11 6.41 22.13 -44.48
N ILE A 12 5.24 21.81 -45.04
CA ILE A 12 4.14 21.15 -44.30
C ILE A 12 4.54 19.71 -43.90
N ALA A 13 5.19 18.97 -44.80
CA ALA A 13 5.67 17.62 -44.51
C ALA A 13 6.75 17.59 -43.41
N ALA A 14 7.65 18.58 -43.38
CA ALA A 14 8.67 18.71 -42.34
C ALA A 14 8.08 19.10 -40.96
N GLY A 15 6.99 19.88 -40.92
CA GLY A 15 6.29 20.24 -39.69
C GLY A 15 5.53 19.07 -39.04
N LEU A 16 5.10 18.08 -39.83
CA LEU A 16 4.37 16.89 -39.35
C LEU A 16 5.29 15.83 -38.70
N ALA A 17 6.59 15.85 -38.99
CA ALA A 17 7.55 14.87 -38.46
C ALA A 17 7.88 15.07 -36.96
N GLY A 18 7.52 16.21 -36.36
CA GLY A 18 7.79 16.53 -34.95
C GLY A 18 6.69 16.11 -33.96
N CYS A 19 5.55 15.58 -34.43
CA CYS A 19 4.40 15.27 -33.58
C CYS A 19 4.28 13.79 -33.16
N ALA A 20 5.29 12.95 -33.38
CA ALA A 20 5.26 11.55 -33.00
C ALA A 20 5.64 11.33 -31.53
N VAL A 21 5.00 10.35 -30.87
CA VAL A 21 5.37 9.90 -29.51
C VAL A 21 6.84 9.42 -29.53
N PRO A 22 7.70 9.92 -28.63
CA PRO A 22 9.11 9.55 -28.60
C PRO A 22 9.30 8.08 -28.20
N ASP A 23 10.24 7.39 -28.86
CA ASP A 23 10.70 6.07 -28.46
C ASP A 23 11.49 6.19 -27.14
N LEU A 24 11.02 5.50 -26.10
CA LEU A 24 11.63 5.53 -24.77
C LEU A 24 12.85 4.60 -24.65
N GLY A 25 13.17 3.84 -25.70
CA GLY A 25 14.28 2.90 -25.71
C GLY A 25 13.99 1.62 -24.92
N PRO A 26 14.98 0.73 -24.77
CA PRO A 26 14.81 -0.53 -24.07
C PRO A 26 14.56 -0.32 -22.56
N PRO A 27 13.78 -1.21 -21.91
CA PRO A 27 13.55 -1.12 -20.48
C PRO A 27 14.86 -1.27 -19.69
N PRO A 28 14.95 -0.65 -18.49
CA PRO A 28 16.12 -0.80 -17.64
C PRO A 28 16.31 -2.27 -17.24
N VAL A 29 17.56 -2.73 -17.28
CA VAL A 29 17.92 -4.11 -16.91
C VAL A 29 18.20 -4.17 -15.41
N LEU A 30 17.58 -5.14 -14.72
CA LEU A 30 17.84 -5.38 -13.31
C LEU A 30 19.29 -5.82 -13.08
N ALA A 31 19.90 -5.39 -11.98
CA ALA A 31 21.25 -5.82 -11.61
C ALA A 31 21.28 -7.34 -11.36
N SER A 32 22.29 -8.02 -11.89
CA SER A 32 22.49 -9.45 -11.63
C SER A 32 22.77 -9.70 -10.14
N ALA A 33 22.28 -10.81 -9.60
CA ALA A 33 22.59 -11.26 -8.24
C ALA A 33 24.11 -11.38 -7.99
N ASP A 34 24.89 -11.67 -9.02
CA ASP A 34 26.36 -11.79 -8.96
C ASP A 34 27.07 -10.46 -8.68
N THR A 35 26.36 -9.34 -8.83
CA THR A 35 26.92 -8.00 -8.55
C THR A 35 26.97 -7.69 -7.06
N TYR A 36 26.23 -8.42 -6.22
CA TYR A 36 26.22 -8.24 -4.78
C TYR A 36 27.34 -9.07 -4.12
N ALA A 37 28.02 -8.49 -3.12
CA ALA A 37 29.03 -9.18 -2.31
C ALA A 37 28.37 -10.16 -1.31
N SER A 38 27.73 -11.21 -1.82
CA SER A 38 26.93 -12.16 -1.03
C SER A 38 27.62 -13.52 -0.83
N ARG A 39 28.75 -13.77 -1.52
CA ARG A 39 29.41 -15.08 -1.55
C ARG A 39 29.76 -15.62 -0.18
N ASN A 40 30.27 -14.79 0.74
CA ASN A 40 30.69 -15.25 2.07
C ASN A 40 29.50 -15.49 3.00
N SER A 41 28.47 -14.64 2.91
CA SER A 41 27.28 -14.71 3.77
C SER A 41 26.29 -15.79 3.33
N LEU A 42 26.27 -16.10 2.02
CA LEU A 42 25.41 -17.12 1.40
C LEU A 42 26.23 -18.32 0.90
N ALA A 43 27.47 -18.49 1.38
CA ALA A 43 28.30 -19.67 1.12
C ALA A 43 27.67 -20.89 1.80
N SER A 44 26.58 -21.39 1.24
CA SER A 44 26.13 -22.75 1.50
C SER A 44 27.00 -23.71 0.69
N ASN A 45 27.37 -24.84 1.28
CA ASN A 45 28.11 -25.93 0.61
C ASN A 45 27.20 -26.66 -0.40
N GLY A 46 26.74 -25.94 -1.43
CA GLY A 46 25.87 -26.43 -2.48
C GLY A 46 25.70 -25.38 -3.56
N PRO A 47 25.24 -25.74 -4.77
CA PRO A 47 24.99 -24.76 -5.81
C PRO A 47 24.03 -23.69 -5.27
N ALA A 48 24.43 -22.42 -5.33
CA ALA A 48 23.59 -21.26 -5.02
C ALA A 48 22.42 -21.08 -6.02
N SER A 49 22.05 -22.15 -6.73
CA SER A 49 21.10 -22.20 -7.83
C SER A 49 19.98 -23.17 -7.46
N ASN A 50 18.78 -22.62 -7.21
CA ASN A 50 17.48 -23.26 -7.00
C ASN A 50 16.79 -22.95 -5.67
N ALA A 51 17.17 -21.88 -4.95
CA ALA A 51 16.21 -21.28 -4.02
C ALA A 51 15.06 -20.71 -4.85
N ALA A 52 13.99 -21.49 -5.00
CA ALA A 52 12.77 -21.04 -5.65
C ALA A 52 12.25 -19.78 -4.95
N TRP A 53 11.69 -18.86 -5.72
CA TRP A 53 10.97 -17.73 -5.14
C TRP A 53 9.94 -18.25 -4.12
N PRO A 54 9.83 -17.64 -2.92
CA PRO A 54 8.91 -18.13 -1.89
C PRO A 54 7.49 -18.25 -2.43
N ALA A 55 6.81 -19.35 -2.06
CA ALA A 55 5.39 -19.51 -2.37
C ALA A 55 4.57 -18.38 -1.70
N ALA A 56 3.40 -18.06 -2.25
CA ALA A 56 2.53 -17.01 -1.70
C ALA A 56 2.20 -17.21 -0.20
N GLN A 57 2.13 -18.47 0.26
CA GLN A 57 1.88 -18.85 1.65
C GLN A 57 3.16 -19.34 2.36
N TRP A 58 4.26 -18.62 2.18
CA TRP A 58 5.60 -18.98 2.70
C TRP A 58 5.63 -19.30 4.21
N TRP A 59 4.79 -18.65 5.01
CA TRP A 59 4.72 -18.84 6.47
C TRP A 59 4.29 -20.25 6.88
N ARG A 60 3.60 -21.00 6.01
CA ARG A 60 3.23 -22.39 6.26
C ARG A 60 4.44 -23.30 6.42
N GLY A 61 5.60 -22.89 5.91
CA GLY A 61 6.87 -23.59 6.12
C GLY A 61 7.28 -23.71 7.59
N TYR A 62 6.76 -22.85 8.49
CA TYR A 62 7.01 -22.95 9.93
C TYR A 62 6.21 -24.05 10.64
N GLY A 63 5.13 -24.55 10.02
CA GLY A 63 4.30 -25.61 10.61
C GLY A 63 3.45 -25.18 11.82
N ASP A 64 3.25 -23.87 12.03
CA ASP A 64 2.41 -23.34 13.11
C ASP A 64 0.99 -23.02 12.62
N ALA A 65 0.01 -23.77 13.13
CA ALA A 65 -1.40 -23.63 12.74
C ALA A 65 -2.05 -22.34 13.26
N GLN A 66 -1.59 -21.83 14.40
CA GLN A 66 -2.08 -20.58 14.97
C GLN A 66 -1.61 -19.40 14.11
N LEU A 67 -0.34 -19.41 13.69
CA LEU A 67 0.20 -18.43 12.75
C LEU A 67 -0.54 -18.46 11.41
N ASP A 68 -0.78 -19.66 10.84
CA ASP A 68 -1.52 -19.79 9.58
C ASP A 68 -2.94 -19.20 9.67
N THR A 69 -3.61 -19.43 10.80
CA THR A 69 -4.95 -18.89 11.06
C THR A 69 -4.92 -17.37 11.14
N LEU A 70 -4.00 -16.77 11.88
CA LEU A 70 -3.89 -15.32 12.03
C LEU A 70 -3.62 -14.62 10.70
N ILE A 71 -2.69 -15.13 9.90
CA ILE A 71 -2.37 -14.54 8.59
C ILE A 71 -3.54 -14.70 7.62
N THR A 72 -4.17 -15.89 7.58
CA THR A 72 -5.32 -16.12 6.70
C THR A 72 -6.49 -15.21 7.04
N GLU A 73 -6.78 -15.01 8.32
CA GLU A 73 -7.83 -14.10 8.78
C GLU A 73 -7.51 -12.64 8.41
N ALA A 74 -6.28 -12.19 8.65
CA ALA A 74 -5.87 -10.83 8.32
C ALA A 74 -5.93 -10.55 6.81
N LEU A 75 -5.50 -11.49 5.97
CA LEU A 75 -5.59 -11.34 4.52
C LEU A 75 -7.05 -11.28 4.02
N ALA A 76 -7.98 -11.89 4.74
CA ALA A 76 -9.40 -11.86 4.40
C ALA A 76 -10.13 -10.61 4.94
N GLY A 77 -9.74 -10.11 6.11
CA GLY A 77 -10.50 -9.11 6.88
C GLY A 77 -9.83 -7.75 7.08
N SER A 78 -8.53 -7.61 6.80
CA SER A 78 -7.80 -6.38 7.14
C SER A 78 -8.24 -5.17 6.29
N PRO A 79 -8.51 -4.01 6.91
CA PRO A 79 -8.80 -2.76 6.20
C PRO A 79 -7.71 -2.34 5.22
N ASP A 80 -6.44 -2.61 5.51
CA ASP A 80 -5.31 -2.24 4.63
C ASP A 80 -5.36 -3.00 3.31
N ILE A 81 -5.77 -4.28 3.34
CA ILE A 81 -5.99 -5.08 2.13
C ILE A 81 -7.20 -4.55 1.35
N ALA A 82 -8.27 -4.14 2.04
CA ALA A 82 -9.44 -3.53 1.40
C ALA A 82 -9.07 -2.20 0.69
N ILE A 83 -8.22 -1.39 1.32
CA ILE A 83 -7.69 -0.14 0.74
C ILE A 83 -6.84 -0.44 -0.50
N ALA A 84 -5.91 -1.40 -0.41
CA ALA A 84 -5.09 -1.80 -1.54
C ALA A 84 -5.95 -2.31 -2.71
N ALA A 85 -6.94 -3.16 -2.44
CA ALA A 85 -7.88 -3.64 -3.46
C ALA A 85 -8.71 -2.50 -4.08
N ALA A 86 -9.09 -1.48 -3.29
CA ALA A 86 -9.77 -0.30 -3.80
C ALA A 86 -8.89 0.51 -4.75
N ARG A 87 -7.61 0.71 -4.43
CA ARG A 87 -6.64 1.38 -5.30
C ARG A 87 -6.48 0.66 -6.64
N VAL A 88 -6.42 -0.69 -6.64
CA VAL A 88 -6.41 -1.50 -7.87
C VAL A 88 -7.67 -1.25 -8.71
N ARG A 89 -8.86 -1.21 -8.09
CA ARG A 89 -10.10 -0.92 -8.82
C ARG A 89 -10.10 0.49 -9.42
N THR A 90 -9.62 1.48 -8.68
CA THR A 90 -9.49 2.86 -9.17
C THR A 90 -8.57 2.93 -10.39
N ALA A 91 -7.41 2.27 -10.34
CA ALA A 91 -6.48 2.24 -11.48
C ALA A 91 -7.09 1.56 -12.72
N ARG A 92 -7.84 0.46 -12.53
CA ARG A 92 -8.60 -0.17 -13.63
C ARG A 92 -9.69 0.75 -14.20
N GLY A 93 -10.34 1.56 -13.37
CA GLY A 93 -11.27 2.60 -13.82
C GLY A 93 -10.59 3.66 -14.68
N ALA A 94 -9.37 4.08 -14.30
CA ALA A 94 -8.57 5.02 -15.10
C ALA A 94 -8.21 4.45 -16.47
N VAL A 95 -7.91 3.14 -16.57
CA VAL A 95 -7.72 2.45 -17.87
C VAL A 95 -8.96 2.56 -18.74
N GLN A 96 -10.15 2.34 -18.19
CA GLN A 96 -11.41 2.45 -18.94
C GLN A 96 -11.63 3.89 -19.43
N GLN A 97 -11.37 4.88 -18.58
CA GLN A 97 -11.48 6.29 -18.94
C GLN A 97 -10.49 6.67 -20.06
N ALA A 98 -9.23 6.24 -19.97
CA ALA A 98 -8.23 6.47 -21.01
C ALA A 98 -8.60 5.75 -22.32
N GLY A 99 -9.17 4.54 -22.23
CA GLY A 99 -9.64 3.78 -23.38
C GLY A 99 -10.86 4.41 -24.08
N ALA A 100 -11.75 5.05 -23.33
CA ALA A 100 -12.93 5.72 -23.87
C ALA A 100 -12.57 6.87 -24.83
N ALA A 101 -11.41 7.52 -24.64
CA ALA A 101 -10.93 8.56 -25.56
C ALA A 101 -10.61 8.05 -26.98
N ASN A 102 -10.43 6.73 -27.14
CA ASN A 102 -10.20 6.08 -28.44
C ASN A 102 -11.50 5.58 -29.10
N GLN A 103 -12.66 5.86 -28.50
CA GLN A 103 -13.97 5.42 -29.00
C GLN A 103 -14.74 6.60 -29.61
N PRO A 104 -15.70 6.34 -30.51
CA PRO A 104 -16.65 7.36 -30.93
C PRO A 104 -17.42 7.89 -29.72
N ARG A 105 -17.51 9.21 -29.62
CA ARG A 105 -18.32 9.92 -28.63
C ARG A 105 -19.61 10.39 -29.31
N LEU A 106 -20.73 10.21 -28.62
CA LEU A 106 -22.03 10.71 -29.02
C LEU A 106 -22.58 11.55 -27.87
N ASP A 107 -22.86 12.83 -28.13
CA ASP A 107 -23.44 13.77 -27.18
C ASP A 107 -24.81 14.22 -27.66
N ALA A 108 -25.69 14.50 -26.70
CA ALA A 108 -27.00 15.08 -26.96
C ALA A 108 -27.16 16.31 -26.07
N GLU A 109 -27.46 17.45 -26.68
CA GLU A 109 -27.64 18.70 -25.95
C GLU A 109 -28.99 19.33 -26.31
N GLY A 110 -29.71 19.76 -25.27
CA GLY A 110 -30.95 20.52 -25.39
C GLY A 110 -30.85 21.82 -24.62
N THR A 111 -31.09 22.95 -25.28
CA THR A 111 -31.14 24.26 -24.63
C THR A 111 -32.47 24.93 -24.92
N VAL A 112 -33.05 25.56 -23.89
CA VAL A 112 -34.26 26.37 -23.97
C VAL A 112 -34.00 27.69 -23.26
N GLY A 113 -34.46 28.79 -23.82
CA GLY A 113 -34.20 30.12 -23.31
C GLY A 113 -35.26 31.11 -23.71
N LEU A 114 -35.37 32.18 -22.93
CA LEU A 114 -36.20 33.34 -23.22
C LEU A 114 -35.30 34.56 -23.27
N ASN A 115 -35.29 35.23 -24.40
CA ASN A 115 -34.47 36.41 -24.63
C ASN A 115 -35.36 37.61 -24.94
N LYS A 116 -35.19 38.69 -24.18
CA LYS A 116 -35.82 39.98 -24.46
C LYS A 116 -34.73 41.01 -24.68
N GLN A 117 -34.64 41.49 -25.90
CA GLN A 117 -33.67 42.52 -26.24
C GLN A 117 -34.18 43.88 -25.79
N SER A 118 -33.30 44.68 -25.16
CA SER A 118 -33.63 46.04 -24.75
C SER A 118 -34.01 46.87 -25.99
N TYR A 119 -35.13 47.59 -25.90
CA TYR A 119 -35.54 48.52 -26.96
C TYR A 119 -34.69 49.78 -27.02
N ASN A 120 -33.85 50.02 -26.01
CA ASN A 120 -32.89 51.11 -25.96
C ASN A 120 -31.47 50.58 -26.22
N ASN A 121 -31.26 50.02 -27.41
CA ASN A 121 -30.02 49.34 -27.83
C ASN A 121 -29.31 50.09 -28.99
N GLY A 122 -29.59 51.39 -29.20
CA GLY A 122 -28.97 52.16 -30.29
C GLY A 122 -29.39 51.75 -31.71
N ILE A 123 -30.33 50.81 -31.85
CA ILE A 123 -31.03 50.47 -33.10
C ILE A 123 -32.48 50.94 -32.95
N PRO A 124 -33.12 51.53 -33.98
CA PRO A 124 -34.51 51.98 -33.88
C PRO A 124 -35.40 50.83 -33.42
N ALA A 125 -36.29 51.12 -32.45
CA ALA A 125 -37.06 50.10 -31.75
C ALA A 125 -37.98 49.29 -32.70
N GLU A 126 -38.31 49.82 -33.87
CA GLU A 126 -39.08 49.14 -34.92
C GLU A 126 -38.38 47.88 -35.46
N PHE A 127 -37.04 47.83 -35.43
CA PHE A 127 -36.26 46.69 -35.95
C PHE A 127 -35.95 45.63 -34.86
N ILE A 128 -36.38 45.85 -33.62
CA ILE A 128 -36.12 44.94 -32.50
C ILE A 128 -37.36 44.07 -32.26
N PRO A 129 -37.24 42.73 -32.27
CA PRO A 129 -38.35 41.83 -31.98
C PRO A 129 -39.03 42.17 -30.64
N LYS A 130 -40.35 42.32 -30.66
CA LYS A 130 -41.14 42.74 -29.48
C LYS A 130 -41.50 41.55 -28.62
N GLY A 131 -41.44 41.74 -27.30
CA GLY A 131 -41.84 40.73 -26.32
C GLY A 131 -40.67 39.87 -25.84
N TRP A 132 -40.99 38.73 -25.24
CA TRP A 132 -40.02 37.69 -24.92
C TRP A 132 -39.95 36.75 -26.11
N ASN A 133 -38.75 36.52 -26.64
CA ASN A 133 -38.54 35.54 -27.70
C ASN A 133 -38.06 34.25 -27.06
N ASP A 134 -38.80 33.18 -27.31
CA ASP A 134 -38.40 31.83 -26.99
C ASP A 134 -37.36 31.32 -28.00
N THR A 135 -36.36 30.63 -27.48
CA THR A 135 -35.32 29.98 -28.27
C THR A 135 -35.19 28.55 -27.75
N GLY A 136 -35.26 27.58 -28.66
CA GLY A 136 -35.03 26.17 -28.36
C GLY A 136 -34.04 25.58 -29.36
N ARG A 137 -33.07 24.81 -28.87
CA ARG A 137 -32.14 24.05 -29.70
C ARG A 137 -32.04 22.63 -29.15
N LEU A 138 -32.14 21.66 -30.04
CA LEU A 138 -31.79 20.27 -29.78
C LEU A 138 -30.69 19.88 -30.78
N ALA A 139 -29.60 19.31 -30.28
CA ALA A 139 -28.45 18.90 -31.06
C ALA A 139 -28.01 17.49 -30.67
N LEU A 140 -27.57 16.73 -31.67
CA LEU A 140 -26.87 15.47 -31.52
C LEU A 140 -25.52 15.62 -32.21
N ASP A 141 -24.46 15.43 -31.46
CA ASP A 141 -23.09 15.62 -31.91
C ASP A 141 -22.32 14.30 -31.80
N ALA A 142 -21.66 13.89 -32.87
CA ALA A 142 -20.82 12.70 -32.89
C ALA A 142 -19.37 13.09 -33.22
N GLY A 143 -18.43 12.59 -32.44
CA GLY A 143 -17.01 12.86 -32.60
C GLY A 143 -16.18 11.58 -32.54
N LEU A 144 -15.16 11.49 -33.38
CA LEU A 144 -14.16 10.43 -33.31
C LEU A 144 -12.78 11.05 -33.50
N ASP A 145 -11.90 10.83 -32.52
CA ASP A 145 -10.48 11.14 -32.66
C ASP A 145 -9.79 9.93 -33.31
N LEU A 146 -9.15 10.16 -34.47
CA LEU A 146 -8.44 9.11 -35.21
C LEU A 146 -7.06 8.79 -34.61
N ASP A 147 -6.60 9.58 -33.62
CA ASP A 147 -5.32 9.41 -32.94
C ASP A 147 -4.12 9.25 -33.90
N LEU A 148 -4.05 10.13 -34.92
CA LEU A 148 -3.05 10.07 -36.00
C LEU A 148 -1.60 10.06 -35.49
N PHE A 149 -1.38 10.67 -34.32
CA PHE A 149 -0.07 10.83 -33.69
C PHE A 149 0.15 9.91 -32.48
N GLY A 150 -0.85 9.11 -32.09
CA GLY A 150 -0.72 8.12 -31.01
C GLY A 150 -0.79 8.67 -29.58
N ARG A 151 -1.29 9.89 -29.37
CA ARG A 151 -1.44 10.51 -28.04
C ARG A 151 -2.36 9.68 -27.16
N ASN A 152 -3.53 9.32 -27.67
CA ASN A 152 -4.55 8.63 -26.87
C ASN A 152 -4.16 7.16 -26.64
N ARG A 153 -3.48 6.53 -27.62
CA ARG A 153 -2.85 5.22 -27.44
C ARG A 153 -1.76 5.24 -26.37
N ALA A 154 -0.88 6.24 -26.38
CA ALA A 154 0.16 6.38 -25.37
C ALA A 154 -0.43 6.58 -23.96
N ALA A 155 -1.49 7.38 -23.84
CA ALA A 155 -2.21 7.56 -22.58
C ALA A 155 -2.85 6.26 -22.07
N LEU A 156 -3.42 5.44 -22.96
CA LEU A 156 -3.97 4.12 -22.61
C LEU A 156 -2.87 3.15 -22.16
N VAL A 157 -1.73 3.13 -22.85
CA VAL A 157 -0.57 2.32 -22.45
C VAL A 157 -0.07 2.73 -21.06
N ALA A 158 0.06 4.04 -20.80
CA ALA A 158 0.46 4.55 -19.50
C ALA A 158 -0.52 4.12 -18.39
N ALA A 159 -1.83 4.35 -18.59
CA ALA A 159 -2.85 3.94 -17.61
C ALA A 159 -2.85 2.42 -17.36
N THR A 160 -2.60 1.62 -18.41
CA THR A 160 -2.52 0.15 -18.28
C THR A 160 -1.30 -0.28 -17.47
N SER A 161 -0.14 0.35 -17.70
CA SER A 161 1.07 0.12 -16.91
C SER A 161 0.88 0.54 -15.45
N GLU A 162 0.20 1.65 -15.19
CA GLU A 162 -0.15 2.09 -13.82
C GLU A 162 -1.12 1.11 -13.13
N ALA A 163 -2.09 0.55 -13.87
CA ALA A 163 -2.98 -0.47 -13.32
C ALA A 163 -2.26 -1.77 -12.98
N GLU A 164 -1.25 -2.15 -13.76
CA GLU A 164 -0.38 -3.29 -13.45
C GLU A 164 0.52 -3.01 -12.24
N ALA A 165 1.09 -1.81 -12.13
CA ALA A 165 1.83 -1.39 -10.94
C ALA A 165 0.94 -1.43 -9.69
N ALA A 166 -0.28 -0.90 -9.77
CA ALA A 166 -1.24 -0.96 -8.67
C ALA A 166 -1.60 -2.41 -8.28
N ARG A 167 -1.66 -3.34 -9.24
CA ARG A 167 -1.88 -4.77 -8.97
C ARG A 167 -0.73 -5.34 -8.15
N LEU A 168 0.52 -5.05 -8.53
CA LEU A 168 1.71 -5.47 -7.80
C LEU A 168 1.79 -4.84 -6.41
N ASP A 169 1.41 -3.57 -6.26
CA ASP A 169 1.31 -2.90 -4.95
C ASP A 169 0.29 -3.62 -4.03
N GLY A 170 -0.80 -4.15 -4.61
CA GLY A 170 -1.77 -4.97 -3.88
C GLY A 170 -1.18 -6.29 -3.38
N GLU A 171 -0.36 -6.96 -4.20
CA GLU A 171 0.37 -8.17 -3.79
C GLU A 171 1.45 -7.87 -2.74
N GLN A 172 2.14 -6.75 -2.89
CA GLN A 172 3.11 -6.27 -1.91
C GLN A 172 2.43 -5.97 -0.56
N ALA A 173 1.27 -5.34 -0.55
CA ALA A 173 0.53 -5.08 0.68
C ALA A 173 0.17 -6.38 1.43
N ALA A 174 -0.25 -7.42 0.70
CA ALA A 174 -0.51 -8.74 1.28
C ALA A 174 0.77 -9.38 1.86
N LEU A 175 1.89 -9.29 1.14
CA LEU A 175 3.19 -9.78 1.61
C LEU A 175 3.66 -9.05 2.87
N THR A 176 3.59 -7.71 2.88
CA THR A 176 3.95 -6.88 4.02
C THR A 176 3.10 -7.23 5.24
N LEU A 177 1.78 -7.32 5.08
CA LEU A 177 0.88 -7.68 6.17
C LEU A 177 1.20 -9.06 6.76
N ALA A 178 1.40 -10.07 5.91
CA ALA A 178 1.77 -11.41 6.36
C ALA A 178 3.13 -11.43 7.09
N THR A 179 4.09 -10.64 6.61
CA THR A 179 5.42 -10.51 7.21
C THR A 179 5.36 -9.81 8.57
N ASP A 180 4.58 -8.74 8.69
CA ASP A 180 4.41 -8.00 9.94
C ASP A 180 3.72 -8.86 11.00
N ILE A 181 2.68 -9.62 10.63
CA ILE A 181 2.03 -10.56 11.54
C ILE A 181 3.00 -11.65 11.99
N ALA A 182 3.76 -12.25 11.07
CA ALA A 182 4.75 -13.27 11.42
C ALA A 182 5.83 -12.72 12.38
N ALA A 183 6.33 -11.51 12.14
CA ALA A 183 7.30 -10.85 13.02
C ALA A 183 6.71 -10.57 14.41
N ARG A 184 5.48 -10.05 14.49
CA ARG A 184 4.81 -9.77 15.78
C ARG A 184 4.46 -11.04 16.54
N TYR A 185 4.06 -12.10 15.85
CA TYR A 185 3.81 -13.40 16.44
C TYR A 185 5.09 -14.01 17.02
N ALA A 186 6.21 -13.92 16.30
CA ALA A 186 7.50 -14.37 16.80
C ALA A 186 7.97 -13.58 18.04
N ASP A 187 7.74 -12.25 18.05
CA ASP A 187 8.04 -11.41 19.21
C ASP A 187 7.14 -11.75 20.42
N LEU A 188 5.86 -12.04 20.19
CA LEU A 188 4.96 -12.53 21.24
C LEU A 188 5.44 -13.86 21.84
N ALA A 189 5.85 -14.81 21.01
CA ALA A 189 6.42 -16.08 21.47
C ALA A 189 7.70 -15.86 22.30
N ARG A 190 8.57 -14.94 21.88
CA ARG A 190 9.77 -14.53 22.63
C ARG A 190 9.40 -13.94 23.99
N LEU A 191 8.40 -13.06 24.07
CA LEU A 191 7.94 -12.43 25.31
C LEU A 191 7.37 -13.44 26.31
N TYR A 192 6.68 -14.49 25.85
CA TYR A 192 6.25 -15.58 26.72
C TYR A 192 7.44 -16.41 27.23
N ALA A 193 8.42 -16.72 26.39
CA ALA A 193 9.64 -17.38 26.84
C ALA A 193 10.42 -16.53 27.87
N GLU A 194 10.44 -15.21 27.68
CA GLU A 194 11.00 -14.25 28.64
C GLU A 194 10.21 -14.21 29.95
N GLN A 195 8.88 -14.29 29.89
CA GLN A 195 8.02 -14.40 31.07
C GLN A 195 8.40 -15.61 31.93
N ASP A 196 8.60 -16.78 31.32
CA ASP A 196 8.98 -18.00 32.03
C ASP A 196 10.36 -17.88 32.70
N VAL A 197 11.30 -17.16 32.07
CA VAL A 197 12.62 -16.88 32.65
C VAL A 197 12.48 -15.92 33.83
N LEU A 198 11.73 -14.84 33.69
CA LEU A 198 11.50 -13.85 34.75
C LEU A 198 10.76 -14.45 35.96
N GLN A 199 9.80 -15.35 35.72
CA GLN A 199 9.10 -16.06 36.80
C GLN A 199 10.06 -16.95 37.60
N ARG A 200 10.93 -17.70 36.92
CA ARG A 200 11.98 -18.50 37.56
C ARG A 200 12.97 -17.61 38.33
N ALA A 201 13.39 -16.49 37.76
CA ALA A 201 14.28 -15.54 38.43
C ALA A 201 13.65 -14.96 39.71
N ASN A 202 12.37 -14.59 39.67
CA ASN A 202 11.63 -14.12 40.84
C ASN A 202 11.50 -15.20 41.93
N ALA A 203 11.25 -16.46 41.52
CA ALA A 203 11.20 -17.59 42.45
C ALA A 203 12.54 -17.82 43.15
N VAL A 204 13.65 -17.78 42.40
CA VAL A 204 15.02 -17.88 42.95
C VAL A 204 15.29 -16.74 43.93
N ARG A 205 15.01 -15.48 43.56
CA ARG A 205 15.21 -14.32 44.45
C ARG A 205 14.39 -14.43 45.73
N SER A 206 13.15 -14.91 45.63
CA SER A 206 12.27 -15.12 46.79
C SER A 206 12.76 -16.27 47.69
N ALA A 207 13.36 -17.31 47.13
CA ALA A 207 14.00 -18.38 47.90
C ALA A 207 15.29 -17.90 48.59
N SER A 208 16.11 -17.09 47.90
CA SER A 208 17.30 -16.48 48.48
C SER A 208 16.97 -15.55 49.65
N GLU A 209 15.95 -14.70 49.51
CA GLU A 209 15.50 -13.83 50.61
C GLU A 209 15.09 -14.63 51.85
N ARG A 210 14.32 -15.71 51.69
CA ARG A 210 13.98 -16.62 52.81
C ARG A 210 15.22 -17.21 53.46
N LEU A 211 16.16 -17.74 52.66
CA LEU A 211 17.38 -18.35 53.19
C LEU A 211 18.23 -17.35 53.98
N VAL A 212 18.43 -16.13 53.46
CA VAL A 212 19.16 -15.08 54.18
C VAL A 212 18.40 -14.67 55.45
N ASN A 213 17.08 -14.56 55.39
CA ASN A 213 16.26 -14.25 56.57
C ASN A 213 16.42 -15.31 57.68
N GLU A 214 16.41 -16.60 57.32
CA GLU A 214 16.66 -17.71 58.26
C GLU A 214 18.07 -17.65 58.85
N ARG A 215 19.10 -17.38 58.03
CA ARG A 215 20.50 -17.26 58.47
C ARG A 215 20.73 -16.07 59.40
N VAL A 216 20.12 -14.92 59.11
CA VAL A 216 20.14 -13.75 60.02
C VAL A 216 19.45 -14.08 61.35
N ALA A 217 18.35 -14.83 61.34
CA ALA A 217 17.64 -15.21 62.56
C ALA A 217 18.48 -16.10 63.50
N ILE A 218 19.42 -16.88 62.96
CA ILE A 218 20.38 -17.70 63.72
C ILE A 218 21.77 -17.04 63.87
N GLY A 219 21.93 -15.79 63.44
CA GLY A 219 23.16 -15.01 63.62
C GLY A 219 24.31 -15.33 62.66
N LEU A 220 24.06 -16.04 61.55
CA LEU A 220 25.10 -16.38 60.56
C LEU A 220 25.35 -15.28 59.51
N ASP A 221 24.36 -14.42 59.27
CA ASP A 221 24.41 -13.31 58.29
C ASP A 221 24.03 -11.97 58.96
N THR A 222 24.18 -10.88 58.24
CA THR A 222 23.93 -9.50 58.71
C THR A 222 22.58 -8.92 58.26
N GLN A 223 22.07 -7.92 58.99
CA GLN A 223 20.87 -7.17 58.58
C GLN A 223 21.04 -6.45 57.23
N ALA A 224 22.26 -6.07 56.86
CA ALA A 224 22.54 -5.44 55.57
C ALA A 224 22.29 -6.42 54.41
N GLU A 225 22.77 -7.67 54.53
CA GLU A 225 22.54 -8.74 53.55
C GLU A 225 21.04 -9.05 53.40
N LEU A 226 20.29 -9.09 54.51
CA LEU A 226 18.84 -9.26 54.46
C LEU A 226 18.13 -8.12 53.74
N LYS A 227 18.52 -6.86 53.97
CA LYS A 227 17.94 -5.71 53.27
C LYS A 227 18.24 -5.75 51.77
N GLN A 228 19.43 -6.20 51.39
CA GLN A 228 19.81 -6.38 49.98
C GLN A 228 19.03 -7.53 49.31
N ALA A 229 18.88 -8.67 49.98
CA ALA A 229 18.07 -9.78 49.46
C ALA A 229 16.59 -9.38 49.33
N ARG A 230 16.06 -8.63 50.31
CA ARG A 230 14.68 -8.11 50.28
C ARG A 230 14.43 -7.11 49.16
N SER A 231 15.40 -6.26 48.81
CA SER A 231 15.22 -5.29 47.71
C SER A 231 15.22 -5.95 46.33
N ALA A 232 15.87 -7.11 46.18
CA ALA A 232 15.95 -7.83 44.92
C ALA A 232 14.61 -8.44 44.47
N VAL A 233 13.72 -8.80 45.40
CA VAL A 233 12.42 -9.42 45.08
C VAL A 233 11.45 -8.42 44.42
N PRO A 234 11.17 -7.22 44.99
CA PRO A 234 10.36 -6.20 44.32
C PRO A 234 10.91 -5.79 42.95
N ALA A 235 12.24 -5.66 42.81
CA ALA A 235 12.86 -5.34 41.52
C ALA A 235 12.50 -6.40 40.45
N SER A 236 12.57 -7.69 40.80
CA SER A 236 12.17 -8.77 39.88
C SER A 236 10.68 -8.78 39.55
N ARG A 237 9.82 -8.29 40.46
CA ARG A 237 8.37 -8.16 40.21
C ARG A 237 8.07 -7.01 39.25
N VAL A 238 8.88 -5.95 39.25
CA VAL A 238 8.79 -4.87 38.26
C VAL A 238 9.13 -5.40 36.87
N ASP A 239 10.17 -6.22 36.73
CA ASP A 239 10.52 -6.84 35.45
C ASP A 239 9.38 -7.72 34.91
N LEU A 240 8.74 -8.52 35.79
CA LEU A 240 7.56 -9.32 35.45
C LEU A 240 6.38 -8.47 34.97
N ALA A 241 6.10 -7.36 35.66
CA ALA A 241 5.01 -6.45 35.29
C ALA A 241 5.28 -5.78 33.94
N SER A 242 6.52 -5.33 33.71
CA SER A 242 6.96 -4.73 32.44
C SER A 242 6.82 -5.73 31.28
N ASN A 243 7.24 -6.98 31.46
CA ASN A 243 7.08 -7.99 30.41
C ASN A 243 5.60 -8.35 30.16
N ALA A 244 4.76 -8.36 31.20
CA ALA A 244 3.32 -8.58 31.05
C ALA A 244 2.65 -7.45 30.24
N GLU A 245 3.07 -6.20 30.43
CA GLU A 245 2.64 -5.07 29.61
C GLU A 245 3.06 -5.25 28.15
N GLN A 246 4.31 -5.64 27.89
CA GLN A 246 4.80 -5.90 26.54
C GLN A 246 4.01 -7.01 25.83
N ILE A 247 3.65 -8.09 26.54
CA ILE A 247 2.77 -9.15 26.01
C ILE A 247 1.42 -8.57 25.60
N ALA A 248 0.80 -7.75 26.44
CA ALA A 248 -0.50 -7.13 26.14
C ALA A 248 -0.41 -6.19 24.92
N LEU A 249 0.66 -5.42 24.79
CA LEU A 249 0.90 -4.55 23.63
C LEU A 249 1.12 -5.36 22.34
N ALA A 250 1.90 -6.43 22.39
CA ALA A 250 2.13 -7.31 21.23
C ALA A 250 0.83 -7.97 20.75
N LYS A 251 0.00 -8.43 21.70
CA LYS A 251 -1.36 -8.93 21.43
C LYS A 251 -2.23 -7.89 20.72
N ASN A 252 -2.31 -6.67 21.26
CA ASN A 252 -3.08 -5.59 20.66
C ASN A 252 -2.57 -5.21 19.26
N ALA A 253 -1.26 -5.25 19.03
CA ALA A 253 -0.68 -4.99 17.72
C ALA A 253 -1.10 -6.05 16.68
N ILE A 254 -1.13 -7.33 17.07
CA ILE A 254 -1.63 -8.41 16.21
C ILE A 254 -3.12 -8.17 15.90
N ALA A 255 -3.95 -7.89 16.91
CA ALA A 255 -5.37 -7.61 16.70
C ALA A 255 -5.60 -6.42 15.73
N ALA A 256 -4.81 -5.35 15.86
CA ALA A 256 -4.88 -4.20 14.97
C ALA A 256 -4.53 -4.58 13.52
N LEU A 257 -3.50 -5.40 13.28
CA LEU A 257 -3.14 -5.89 11.95
C LEU A 257 -4.24 -6.77 11.33
N LEU A 258 -4.94 -7.54 12.16
CA LEU A 258 -6.11 -8.31 11.74
C LEU A 258 -7.32 -7.43 11.39
N GLY A 259 -7.31 -6.15 11.77
CA GLY A 259 -8.48 -5.28 11.69
C GLY A 259 -9.56 -5.62 12.72
N ALA A 260 -9.19 -6.33 13.79
CA ALA A 260 -10.09 -6.81 14.83
C ALA A 260 -9.95 -5.97 16.12
N GLY A 261 -10.92 -6.14 17.03
CA GLY A 261 -10.85 -5.54 18.37
C GLY A 261 -9.77 -6.20 19.24
N PRO A 262 -9.37 -5.55 20.35
CA PRO A 262 -8.29 -6.03 21.24
C PRO A 262 -8.55 -7.45 21.79
N ASP A 263 -9.81 -7.83 21.95
CA ASP A 263 -10.21 -9.16 22.46
C ASP A 263 -9.96 -10.32 21.47
N ARG A 264 -9.69 -10.02 20.19
CA ARG A 264 -9.35 -11.05 19.20
C ARG A 264 -7.92 -11.56 19.39
N ALA A 265 -7.05 -10.78 20.05
CA ALA A 265 -5.68 -11.19 20.28
C ALA A 265 -5.61 -12.50 21.10
N LEU A 266 -4.61 -13.33 20.80
CA LEU A 266 -4.36 -14.64 21.43
C LEU A 266 -4.33 -14.58 22.96
#